data_AF-A0A5E7XU88-F1
#
_entry.id   AF-A0A5E7XU88-F1
#
_cell.length_a   1.000
_cell.length_b   1.000
_cell.length_c   1.000
_cell.angle_alpha   90.00
_cell.angle_beta   90.00
_cell.angle_gamma   90.00
#
_symmetry.space_group_name_H-M   'P 1'
#
loop_
_entity.id
_entity.type
_entity.pdbx_description
1 polymer ?
#
loop_
_entity_poly.entity_id
_entity_poly.type
_entity_poly.pdbx_seq_one_letter_code
_entity_poly.pdbx_strand_id
1 'polypeptide(L)'
;MPQDYRIELDGEQLDAAISLEAGAIILESRGGTGANARNSQYSAAFETILARSLVPTGNLQRVILASRDAVQSFPDVQSRILAERAELLALGNAGAASVIRARMRDFGKPPGKHAGNSTKRLRFEFEHGKLVQQLKLRRVAKAPERLSSSDQRRVKAADIHAAVLKLAQGGDAPNFAESRDYDLVTPGGLRFPPKKVFGLALEQALGIEAFPSHFSAGWSQPSFMLLQSAGYEIVKKGMPVAGELPEDEASARLPSADDDRRWVEGDPKRVSHIRRERAHGLARDKKAAVLVATGRLACEECGFEPAVTHGAAFLDAGLEVHHKIPLSDLPPGSATAISDLALLCATCHRIEHRKIKLAKTGG
;
A
#
# COMPACT_ATOMS: atom_id res chain seq x y z
N MET A 1 26.79 -0.64 -2.36
CA MET A 1 25.42 -1.09 -2.74
C MET A 1 25.51 -1.71 -4.14
N PRO A 2 25.02 -2.94 -4.38
CA PRO A 2 25.09 -3.55 -5.70
C PRO A 2 24.32 -2.70 -6.71
N GLN A 3 24.92 -2.45 -7.87
CA GLN A 3 24.30 -1.68 -8.94
C GLN A 3 23.63 -2.66 -9.91
N ASP A 4 22.37 -2.40 -10.25
CA ASP A 4 21.61 -3.21 -11.21
C ASP A 4 21.79 -2.66 -12.63
N TYR A 5 22.12 -3.56 -13.54
CA TYR A 5 22.34 -3.31 -14.96
C TYR A 5 21.35 -4.14 -15.79
N ARG A 6 21.13 -3.72 -17.04
CA ARG A 6 20.43 -4.47 -18.07
C ARG A 6 21.25 -4.47 -19.36
N ILE A 7 21.07 -5.49 -20.17
CA ILE A 7 21.68 -5.56 -21.50
C ILE A 7 20.93 -4.63 -22.43
N GLU A 8 21.67 -3.77 -23.15
CA GLU A 8 21.15 -3.09 -24.32
C GLU A 8 21.25 -4.01 -25.55
N LEU A 9 20.12 -4.26 -26.21
CA LEU A 9 20.00 -5.00 -27.46
C LEU A 9 19.09 -4.20 -28.39
N ASP A 10 19.57 -3.90 -29.60
CA ASP A 10 18.84 -3.16 -30.63
C ASP A 10 18.22 -1.82 -30.16
N GLY A 11 18.93 -1.13 -29.26
CA GLY A 11 18.49 0.16 -28.69
C GLY A 11 17.57 0.05 -27.48
N GLU A 12 17.14 -1.15 -27.11
CA GLU A 12 16.27 -1.40 -25.96
C GLU A 12 17.00 -2.08 -24.80
N GLN A 13 16.54 -1.84 -23.56
CA GLN A 13 17.04 -2.54 -22.39
C GLN A 13 16.20 -3.77 -22.09
N LEU A 14 16.82 -4.95 -22.14
CA LEU A 14 16.14 -6.21 -21.83
C LEU A 14 15.70 -6.24 -20.37
N ASP A 15 14.45 -6.64 -20.10
CA ASP A 15 13.92 -6.97 -18.79
C ASP A 15 14.58 -8.26 -18.25
N ALA A 16 15.82 -8.11 -17.82
CA ALA A 16 16.64 -9.12 -17.17
C ALA A 16 17.72 -8.42 -16.33
N ALA A 17 17.57 -8.44 -15.01
CA ALA A 17 18.48 -7.78 -14.10
C ALA A 17 19.85 -8.47 -14.05
N ILE A 18 20.89 -7.65 -14.08
CA ILE A 18 22.29 -8.08 -13.99
C ILE A 18 22.99 -7.30 -12.88
N SER A 19 23.67 -7.99 -11.97
CA SER A 19 24.57 -7.36 -11.00
C SER A 19 26.02 -7.52 -11.44
N LEU A 20 26.85 -6.52 -11.17
CA LEU A 20 28.29 -6.57 -11.41
C LEU A 20 29.06 -6.94 -10.14
N GLU A 21 30.06 -7.80 -10.31
CA GLU A 21 31.06 -8.13 -9.30
C GLU A 21 32.47 -8.06 -9.90
N ALA A 22 33.50 -8.08 -9.06
CA ALA A 22 34.88 -8.11 -9.52
C ALA A 22 35.11 -9.38 -10.38
N GLY A 23 35.40 -9.19 -11.67
CA GLY A 23 35.63 -10.28 -12.62
C GLY A 23 34.39 -11.10 -12.97
N ALA A 24 33.17 -10.66 -12.63
CA ALA A 24 31.97 -11.45 -12.90
C ALA A 24 30.72 -10.62 -13.13
N ILE A 25 29.74 -11.22 -13.81
CA ILE A 25 28.36 -10.73 -13.80
C ILE A 25 27.43 -11.79 -13.22
N ILE A 26 26.34 -11.35 -12.61
CA ILE A 26 25.25 -12.21 -12.16
C ILE A 26 24.01 -11.88 -12.96
N LEU A 27 23.47 -12.86 -13.68
CA LEU A 27 22.16 -12.79 -14.31
C LEU A 27 21.11 -13.32 -13.32
N GLU A 28 20.17 -12.47 -12.93
CA GLU A 28 19.12 -12.84 -11.98
C GLU A 28 18.08 -13.77 -12.61
N SER A 29 17.54 -14.70 -11.82
CA SER A 29 16.59 -15.71 -12.31
C SER A 29 15.29 -15.10 -12.83
N ARG A 30 14.66 -15.76 -13.81
CA ARG A 30 13.26 -15.48 -14.18
C ARG A 30 12.31 -16.02 -13.12
N GLY A 31 11.28 -15.25 -12.78
CA GLY A 31 10.27 -15.66 -11.80
C GLY A 31 8.91 -15.04 -12.06
N GLY A 32 7.85 -15.61 -11.46
CA GLY A 32 6.48 -15.14 -11.61
C GLY A 32 5.84 -15.47 -12.96
N THR A 33 4.54 -15.16 -13.07
CA THR A 33 3.72 -15.35 -14.27
C THR A 33 2.82 -14.13 -14.49
N GLY A 34 2.42 -13.89 -15.74
CA GLY A 34 1.54 -12.79 -16.12
C GLY A 34 2.08 -11.41 -15.70
N ALA A 35 1.22 -10.58 -15.10
CA ALA A 35 1.55 -9.24 -14.64
C ALA A 35 2.61 -9.16 -13.53
N ASN A 36 2.93 -10.29 -12.88
CA ASN A 36 3.97 -10.39 -11.85
C ASN A 36 5.27 -11.02 -12.35
N ALA A 37 5.41 -11.25 -13.66
CA ALA A 37 6.62 -11.77 -14.25
C ALA A 37 7.80 -10.82 -13.99
N ARG A 38 8.93 -11.38 -13.59
CA ARG A 38 10.20 -10.68 -13.38
C ARG A 38 11.26 -11.30 -14.26
N ASN A 39 12.15 -10.46 -14.78
CA ASN A 39 13.19 -10.87 -15.72
C ASN A 39 12.57 -11.64 -16.90
N SER A 40 11.49 -11.09 -17.47
CA SER A 40 10.69 -11.76 -18.51
C SER A 40 11.50 -12.06 -19.76
N GLN A 41 12.52 -11.25 -20.06
CA GLN A 41 13.44 -11.39 -21.19
C GLN A 41 14.76 -12.09 -20.80
N TYR A 42 14.76 -12.88 -19.71
CA TYR A 42 15.92 -13.66 -19.25
C TYR A 42 16.61 -14.44 -20.38
N SER A 43 15.84 -15.15 -21.22
CA SER A 43 16.39 -16.00 -22.27
C SER A 43 17.17 -15.20 -23.31
N ALA A 44 16.63 -14.05 -23.73
CA ALA A 44 17.30 -13.15 -24.67
C ALA A 44 18.58 -12.57 -24.05
N ALA A 45 18.53 -12.17 -22.78
CA ALA A 45 19.70 -11.66 -22.07
C ALA A 45 20.79 -12.73 -21.92
N PHE A 46 20.41 -13.95 -21.53
CA PHE A 46 21.32 -15.11 -21.42
C PHE A 46 22.03 -15.41 -22.75
N GLU A 47 21.28 -15.51 -23.84
CA GLU A 47 21.83 -15.77 -25.18
C GLU A 47 22.73 -14.62 -25.65
N THR A 48 22.35 -13.37 -25.34
CA THR A 48 23.16 -12.19 -25.67
C THR A 48 24.48 -12.16 -24.89
N ILE A 49 24.48 -12.57 -23.62
CA ILE A 49 25.72 -12.69 -22.82
C ILE A 49 26.66 -13.67 -23.50
N LEU A 50 26.17 -14.87 -23.83
CA LEU A 50 26.99 -15.89 -24.51
C LEU A 50 27.51 -15.37 -25.85
N ALA A 51 26.63 -14.80 -26.69
CA ALA A 51 27.01 -14.29 -28.01
C ALA A 51 28.08 -13.19 -27.94
N ARG A 52 28.03 -12.31 -26.93
CA ARG A 52 29.04 -11.25 -26.72
C ARG A 52 30.29 -11.72 -25.98
N SER A 53 30.27 -12.92 -25.40
CA SER A 53 31.35 -13.46 -24.58
C SER A 53 32.16 -14.56 -25.27
N LEU A 54 31.57 -15.28 -26.22
CA LEU A 54 32.20 -16.39 -26.95
C LEU A 54 32.77 -15.94 -28.31
N VAL A 55 33.18 -14.69 -28.40
CA VAL A 55 33.96 -14.15 -29.53
C VAL A 55 35.45 -14.48 -29.35
N PRO A 56 36.30 -14.44 -30.40
CA PRO A 56 37.72 -14.75 -30.27
C PRO A 56 38.48 -13.90 -29.23
N THR A 57 38.07 -12.64 -29.03
CA THR A 57 38.57 -11.73 -28.00
C THR A 57 37.89 -11.90 -26.64
N GLY A 58 37.03 -12.91 -26.53
CA GLY A 58 36.23 -13.23 -25.36
C GLY A 58 37.05 -13.81 -24.21
N ASN A 59 36.67 -13.40 -23.01
CA ASN A 59 37.35 -13.60 -21.73
C ASN A 59 36.48 -14.38 -20.71
N LEU A 60 35.33 -14.93 -21.14
CA LEU A 60 34.47 -15.74 -20.28
C LEU A 60 35.17 -17.06 -19.96
N GLN A 61 35.38 -17.30 -18.67
CA GLN A 61 36.06 -18.47 -18.14
C GLN A 61 35.08 -19.59 -17.81
N ARG A 62 33.97 -19.27 -17.15
CA ARG A 62 32.98 -20.28 -16.78
C ARG A 62 31.62 -19.70 -16.44
N VAL A 63 30.61 -20.57 -16.52
CA VAL A 63 29.23 -20.29 -16.09
C VAL A 63 28.90 -21.17 -14.89
N ILE A 64 28.43 -20.55 -13.82
CA ILE A 64 28.21 -21.21 -12.52
C ILE A 64 26.74 -21.01 -12.11
N LEU A 65 26.13 -22.07 -11.60
CA LEU A 65 24.79 -21.98 -11.02
C LEU A 65 24.82 -21.24 -9.68
N ALA A 66 24.14 -20.10 -9.59
CA ALA A 66 24.20 -19.18 -8.43
C ALA A 66 22.83 -18.97 -7.76
N SER A 67 21.85 -19.85 -8.00
CA SER A 67 20.56 -19.85 -7.28
C SER A 67 20.77 -20.15 -5.80
N ARG A 68 20.01 -19.47 -4.93
CA ARG A 68 20.11 -19.62 -3.46
C ARG A 68 20.10 -21.08 -3.02
N ASP A 69 19.14 -21.86 -3.49
CA ASP A 69 19.01 -23.28 -3.14
C ASP A 69 20.23 -24.12 -3.55
N ALA A 70 20.82 -23.82 -4.71
CA ALA A 70 22.03 -24.50 -5.18
C ALA A 70 23.24 -24.12 -4.32
N VAL A 71 23.41 -22.83 -4.00
CA VAL A 71 24.49 -22.35 -3.12
C VAL A 71 24.37 -22.95 -1.72
N GLN A 72 23.14 -23.07 -1.21
CA GLN A 72 22.89 -23.64 0.12
C GLN A 72 23.14 -25.15 0.17
N SER A 73 22.67 -25.88 -0.86
CA SER A 73 22.79 -27.35 -0.90
C SER A 73 24.19 -27.81 -1.35
N PHE A 74 24.87 -27.00 -2.16
CA PHE A 74 26.19 -27.28 -2.72
C PHE A 74 27.08 -26.05 -2.56
N PRO A 75 27.63 -25.80 -1.35
CA PRO A 75 28.41 -24.59 -1.07
C PRO A 75 29.67 -24.46 -1.92
N ASP A 76 30.32 -25.58 -2.21
CA ASP A 76 31.49 -25.63 -3.08
C ASP A 76 31.14 -25.15 -4.50
N VAL A 77 31.91 -24.18 -5.00
CA VAL A 77 31.73 -23.60 -6.33
C VAL A 77 32.00 -24.61 -7.42
N GLN A 78 32.99 -25.50 -7.26
CA GLN A 78 33.37 -26.48 -8.28
C GLN A 78 32.21 -27.41 -8.62
N SER A 79 31.45 -27.81 -7.60
CA SER A 79 30.23 -28.63 -7.78
C SER A 79 29.08 -27.95 -8.53
N ARG A 80 29.13 -26.62 -8.73
CA ARG A 80 28.08 -25.81 -9.38
C ARG A 80 28.46 -25.26 -10.75
N ILE A 81 29.64 -25.61 -11.25
CA ILE A 81 30.10 -25.18 -12.58
C ILE A 81 29.24 -25.88 -13.64
N LEU A 82 28.57 -25.07 -14.47
CA LEU A 82 27.70 -25.56 -15.52
C LEU A 82 28.43 -25.72 -16.85
N ALA A 83 29.48 -24.94 -17.11
CA ALA A 83 30.33 -25.07 -18.30
C ALA A 83 31.61 -24.26 -18.12
N GLU A 84 32.71 -24.80 -18.61
CA GLU A 84 34.05 -24.19 -18.62
C GLU A 84 34.40 -23.65 -20.02
N ARG A 85 35.37 -22.72 -20.10
CA ARG A 85 35.72 -22.00 -21.34
C ARG A 85 35.96 -22.91 -22.54
N ALA A 86 36.77 -23.95 -22.36
CA ALA A 86 37.12 -24.86 -23.45
C ALA A 86 35.88 -25.53 -24.05
N GLU A 87 34.94 -25.93 -23.21
CA GLU A 87 33.67 -26.53 -23.64
C GLU A 87 32.76 -25.48 -24.30
N LEU A 88 32.65 -24.29 -23.71
CA LEU A 88 31.84 -23.20 -24.25
C LEU A 88 32.26 -22.82 -25.67
N LEU A 89 33.57 -22.73 -25.90
CA LEU A 89 34.13 -22.42 -27.23
C LEU A 89 33.87 -23.56 -28.22
N ALA A 90 34.01 -24.82 -27.79
CA ALA A 90 33.77 -25.98 -28.66
C ALA A 90 32.30 -26.10 -29.10
N LEU A 91 31.35 -25.75 -28.22
CA LEU A 91 29.92 -25.85 -28.50
C LEU A 91 29.35 -24.66 -29.28
N GLY A 92 30.06 -23.51 -29.28
CA GLY A 92 29.56 -22.25 -29.81
C GLY A 92 28.30 -21.74 -29.08
N ASN A 93 27.72 -20.64 -29.57
CA ASN A 93 26.65 -19.93 -28.86
C ASN A 93 25.41 -20.80 -28.57
N ALA A 94 24.86 -21.45 -29.60
CA ALA A 94 23.63 -22.24 -29.48
C ALA A 94 23.85 -23.54 -28.68
N GLY A 95 24.98 -24.22 -28.91
CA GLY A 95 25.33 -25.44 -28.18
C GLY A 95 25.58 -25.16 -26.70
N ALA A 96 26.36 -24.11 -26.39
CA ALA A 96 26.61 -23.69 -25.01
C ALA A 96 25.29 -23.34 -24.30
N ALA A 97 24.41 -22.56 -24.94
CA ALA A 97 23.10 -22.21 -24.39
C ALA A 97 22.26 -23.45 -24.08
N SER A 98 22.22 -24.42 -24.99
CA SER A 98 21.46 -25.67 -24.82
C SER A 98 21.99 -26.51 -23.66
N VAL A 99 23.31 -26.73 -23.61
CA VAL A 99 23.96 -27.54 -22.56
C VAL A 99 23.80 -26.90 -21.18
N ILE A 100 24.02 -25.59 -21.07
CA ILE A 100 23.84 -24.86 -19.81
C ILE A 100 22.37 -24.96 -19.34
N ARG A 101 21.39 -24.82 -20.25
CA ARG A 101 19.96 -24.97 -19.92
C ARG A 101 19.64 -26.37 -19.43
N ALA A 102 20.14 -27.41 -20.09
CA ALA A 102 19.94 -28.79 -19.68
C ALA A 102 20.52 -29.03 -18.27
N ARG A 103 21.79 -28.66 -18.07
CA ARG A 103 22.47 -28.79 -16.76
C ARG A 103 21.77 -28.02 -15.65
N MET A 104 21.25 -26.81 -15.93
CA MET A 104 20.43 -26.08 -14.96
C MET A 104 19.17 -26.84 -14.54
N ARG A 105 18.45 -27.46 -15.49
CA ARG A 105 17.23 -28.23 -15.17
C ARG A 105 17.55 -29.47 -14.33
N ASP A 106 18.63 -30.15 -14.69
CA ASP A 106 18.98 -31.43 -14.11
C ASP A 106 19.79 -31.31 -12.81
N PHE A 107 20.30 -30.10 -12.51
CA PHE A 107 21.11 -29.84 -11.32
C PHE A 107 20.41 -30.26 -10.02
N GLY A 108 21.07 -31.14 -9.26
CA GLY A 108 20.58 -31.67 -7.98
C GLY A 108 19.41 -32.66 -8.12
N LYS A 109 19.14 -33.18 -9.33
CA LYS A 109 18.10 -34.18 -9.57
C LYS A 109 18.69 -35.57 -9.81
N PRO A 110 17.96 -36.65 -9.44
CA PRO A 110 18.34 -38.00 -9.83
C PRO A 110 18.38 -38.13 -11.37
N PRO A 111 19.22 -39.04 -11.91
CA PRO A 111 19.27 -39.32 -13.34
C PRO A 111 17.87 -39.63 -13.90
N GLY A 112 17.54 -39.05 -15.06
CA GLY A 112 16.28 -39.30 -15.78
C GLY A 112 15.07 -38.43 -15.36
N LYS A 113 15.19 -37.53 -14.37
CA LYS A 113 14.13 -36.57 -14.01
C LYS A 113 14.42 -35.16 -14.54
N HIS A 114 13.94 -34.87 -15.75
CA HIS A 114 14.07 -33.56 -16.42
C HIS A 114 12.91 -32.60 -16.11
N ALA A 115 12.69 -32.27 -14.83
CA ALA A 115 11.57 -31.42 -14.38
C ALA A 115 11.98 -30.07 -13.76
N GLY A 116 13.27 -29.72 -13.80
CA GLY A 116 13.76 -28.45 -13.25
C GLY A 116 13.57 -27.26 -14.19
N ASN A 117 13.84 -26.05 -13.68
CA ASN A 117 13.79 -24.80 -14.44
C ASN A 117 15.15 -24.49 -15.09
N SER A 118 15.14 -23.88 -16.29
CA SER A 118 16.34 -23.51 -17.07
C SER A 118 16.60 -21.98 -17.11
N THR A 119 16.02 -21.25 -16.17
CA THR A 119 16.07 -19.79 -16.03
C THR A 119 16.44 -19.41 -14.60
N LYS A 120 17.40 -20.14 -14.03
CA LYS A 120 17.90 -19.95 -12.66
C LYS A 120 18.92 -18.80 -12.63
N ARG A 121 19.29 -18.37 -11.43
CA ARG A 121 20.33 -17.34 -11.25
C ARG A 121 21.69 -17.89 -11.66
N LEU A 122 22.38 -17.19 -12.54
CA LEU A 122 23.68 -17.61 -13.10
C LEU A 122 24.76 -16.59 -12.80
N ARG A 123 25.97 -17.08 -12.54
CA ARG A 123 27.19 -16.28 -12.45
C ARG A 123 28.07 -16.59 -13.66
N PHE A 124 28.53 -15.55 -14.33
CA PHE A 124 29.49 -15.63 -15.43
C PHE A 124 30.79 -15.03 -14.93
N GLU A 125 31.85 -15.84 -14.88
CA GLU A 125 33.17 -15.39 -14.45
C GLU A 125 34.06 -15.13 -15.66
N PHE A 126 34.74 -13.98 -15.64
CA PHE A 126 35.61 -13.51 -16.69
C PHE A 126 37.02 -13.31 -16.14
N GLU A 127 38.02 -13.49 -16.99
CA GLU A 127 39.42 -13.34 -16.59
C GLU A 127 39.75 -11.87 -16.27
N HIS A 128 39.53 -10.98 -17.24
CA HIS A 128 39.83 -9.55 -17.18
C HIS A 128 38.99 -8.81 -18.20
N GLY A 129 38.42 -7.65 -17.90
CA GLY A 129 37.79 -6.83 -18.96
C GLY A 129 36.84 -5.74 -18.47
N LYS A 130 36.55 -4.79 -19.37
CA LYS A 130 35.53 -3.75 -19.16
C LYS A 130 34.14 -4.33 -19.47
N LEU A 131 33.62 -5.17 -18.56
CA LEU A 131 32.37 -5.93 -18.74
C LEU A 131 31.17 -5.06 -19.15
N VAL A 132 31.07 -3.85 -18.62
CA VAL A 132 30.01 -2.89 -18.99
C VAL A 132 30.03 -2.56 -20.48
N GLN A 133 31.21 -2.32 -21.05
CA GLN A 133 31.36 -1.97 -22.46
C GLN A 133 31.21 -3.20 -23.35
N GLN A 134 31.86 -4.30 -22.96
CA GLN A 134 31.83 -5.58 -23.68
C GLN A 134 30.40 -6.12 -23.85
N LEU A 135 29.63 -6.12 -22.76
CA LEU A 135 28.27 -6.67 -22.75
C LEU A 135 27.21 -5.60 -23.06
N LYS A 136 27.60 -4.36 -23.39
CA LYS A 136 26.74 -3.17 -23.54
C LYS A 136 25.71 -3.08 -22.41
N LEU A 137 26.20 -3.11 -21.18
CA LEU A 137 25.36 -2.99 -20.01
C LEU A 137 25.00 -1.52 -19.78
N ARG A 138 23.70 -1.27 -19.61
CA ARG A 138 23.20 0.02 -19.16
C ARG A 138 22.84 -0.08 -17.70
N ARG A 139 23.31 0.89 -16.93
CA ARG A 139 22.91 1.03 -15.54
C ARG A 139 21.43 1.37 -15.53
N VAL A 140 20.66 0.58 -14.80
CA VAL A 140 19.26 0.90 -14.55
C VAL A 140 19.27 1.88 -13.39
N ALA A 141 18.69 3.06 -13.58
CA ALA A 141 18.37 3.91 -12.44
C ALA A 141 17.48 3.08 -11.51
N LYS A 142 17.93 2.85 -10.27
CA LYS A 142 17.25 1.96 -9.33
C LYS A 142 15.79 2.37 -9.27
N ALA A 143 14.88 1.49 -9.70
CA ALA A 143 13.47 1.70 -9.41
C ALA A 143 13.36 1.83 -7.89
N PRO A 144 12.61 2.83 -7.38
CA PRO A 144 12.56 3.11 -5.95
C PRO A 144 12.25 1.81 -5.18
N GLU A 145 13.16 1.40 -4.30
CA GLU A 145 13.17 0.07 -3.67
C GLU A 145 11.87 -0.13 -2.89
N ARG A 146 11.13 -1.19 -3.18
CA ARG A 146 9.86 -1.47 -2.50
C ARG A 146 10.09 -1.48 -0.99
N LEU A 147 9.41 -0.59 -0.28
CA LEU A 147 9.56 -0.42 1.16
C LEU A 147 8.99 -1.63 1.88
N SER A 148 9.70 -2.05 2.94
CA SER A 148 9.26 -3.14 3.79
C SER A 148 7.95 -2.79 4.49
N SER A 149 7.23 -3.80 4.99
CA SER A 149 6.03 -3.56 5.80
C SER A 149 6.36 -2.81 7.09
N SER A 150 7.55 -3.00 7.66
CA SER A 150 8.04 -2.25 8.82
C SER A 150 8.25 -0.78 8.49
N ASP A 151 8.82 -0.45 7.33
CA ASP A 151 9.02 0.96 6.92
C ASP A 151 7.68 1.65 6.69
N GLN A 152 6.73 0.97 6.02
CA GLN A 152 5.39 1.51 5.80
C GLN A 152 4.62 1.75 7.11
N ARG A 153 4.82 0.90 8.13
CA ARG A 153 4.16 1.04 9.45
C ARG A 153 4.75 2.15 10.32
N ARG A 154 5.82 2.83 9.89
CA ARG A 154 6.31 4.04 10.55
C ARG A 154 5.41 5.25 10.31
N VAL A 155 4.54 5.18 9.29
CA VAL A 155 3.51 6.19 9.02
C VAL A 155 2.51 6.21 10.16
N LYS A 156 2.34 7.38 10.79
CA LYS A 156 1.37 7.61 11.87
C LYS A 156 0.11 8.27 11.33
N ALA A 157 -0.96 8.24 12.12
CA ALA A 157 -2.21 8.91 11.77
C ALA A 157 -2.00 10.42 11.49
N ALA A 158 -1.13 11.09 12.25
CA ALA A 158 -0.79 12.50 12.03
C ALA A 158 -0.23 12.78 10.62
N ASP A 159 0.63 11.90 10.10
CA ASP A 159 1.20 12.03 8.75
C ASP A 159 0.11 11.87 7.68
N ILE A 160 -0.86 10.98 7.92
CA ILE A 160 -2.01 10.76 7.04
C ILE A 160 -2.93 11.98 7.05
N HIS A 161 -3.24 12.54 8.22
CA HIS A 161 -4.06 13.74 8.33
C HIS A 161 -3.42 14.95 7.62
N ALA A 162 -2.10 15.13 7.79
CA ALA A 162 -1.35 16.17 7.11
C ALA A 162 -1.36 15.99 5.58
N ALA A 163 -1.22 14.75 5.10
CA ALA A 163 -1.32 14.43 3.67
C ALA A 163 -2.70 14.76 3.09
N VAL A 164 -3.79 14.39 3.79
CA VAL A 164 -5.16 14.75 3.37
C VAL A 164 -5.36 16.26 3.35
N LEU A 165 -4.88 16.98 4.38
CA LEU A 165 -4.98 18.43 4.44
C LEU A 165 -4.23 19.11 3.29
N LYS A 166 -3.02 18.64 2.97
CA LYS A 166 -2.22 19.15 1.85
C LYS A 166 -2.97 19.01 0.51
N LEU A 167 -3.56 17.84 0.26
CA LEU A 167 -4.37 17.62 -0.95
C LEU A 167 -5.65 18.46 -0.96
N ALA A 168 -6.32 18.60 0.19
CA ALA A 168 -7.52 19.43 0.31
C ALA A 168 -7.26 20.92 0.06
N GLN A 169 -6.05 21.41 0.34
CA GLN A 169 -5.61 22.78 0.09
C GLN A 169 -5.12 23.01 -1.36
N GLY A 170 -5.28 22.02 -2.25
CA GLY A 170 -4.84 22.11 -3.64
C GLY A 170 -3.38 21.74 -3.88
N GLY A 171 -2.70 21.18 -2.87
CA GLY A 171 -1.39 20.55 -3.06
C GLY A 171 -1.51 19.25 -3.86
N ASP A 172 -0.38 18.75 -4.36
CA ASP A 172 -0.33 17.53 -5.17
C ASP A 172 0.76 16.55 -4.70
N ALA A 173 0.63 15.31 -5.17
CA ALA A 173 1.60 14.23 -5.09
C ALA A 173 1.96 13.80 -6.53
N PRO A 174 2.89 14.49 -7.21
CA PRO A 174 3.08 14.40 -8.66
C PRO A 174 3.52 13.01 -9.13
N ASN A 175 4.17 12.24 -8.27
CA ASN A 175 4.60 10.87 -8.56
C ASN A 175 3.46 9.84 -8.58
N PHE A 176 2.25 10.23 -8.17
CA PHE A 176 1.11 9.33 -8.02
C PHE A 176 -0.05 9.76 -8.91
N ALA A 177 -0.74 8.79 -9.50
CA ALA A 177 -1.91 9.04 -10.34
C ALA A 177 -3.21 9.17 -9.50
N GLU A 178 -4.25 9.67 -10.15
CA GLU A 178 -5.62 9.72 -9.62
C GLU A 178 -6.22 8.32 -9.33
N SER A 179 -7.29 8.29 -8.54
CA SER A 179 -8.02 7.06 -8.18
C SER A 179 -8.49 6.30 -9.42
N ARG A 180 -8.19 5.00 -9.47
CA ARG A 180 -8.71 4.09 -10.50
C ARG A 180 -9.91 3.30 -9.97
N ASP A 181 -9.71 2.55 -8.89
CA ASP A 181 -10.69 1.57 -8.41
C ASP A 181 -11.34 1.96 -7.07
N TYR A 182 -10.63 2.75 -6.26
CA TYR A 182 -11.04 3.12 -4.91
C TYR A 182 -10.73 4.58 -4.61
N ASP A 183 -11.59 5.20 -3.82
CA ASP A 183 -11.43 6.53 -3.25
C ASP A 183 -11.29 6.44 -1.73
N LEU A 184 -10.41 7.24 -1.17
CA LEU A 184 -10.41 7.55 0.26
C LEU A 184 -11.42 8.66 0.48
N VAL A 185 -12.35 8.44 1.42
CA VAL A 185 -13.42 9.38 1.75
C VAL A 185 -13.14 9.94 3.14
N THR A 186 -13.09 11.26 3.21
CA THR A 186 -13.01 11.98 4.48
C THR A 186 -14.37 11.97 5.19
N PRO A 187 -14.41 12.17 6.52
CA PRO A 187 -15.68 12.35 7.24
C PRO A 187 -16.56 13.48 6.69
N GLY A 188 -15.97 14.45 5.96
CA GLY A 188 -16.68 15.53 5.28
C GLY A 188 -17.09 15.24 3.83
N GLY A 189 -16.97 13.99 3.36
CA GLY A 189 -17.39 13.55 2.02
C GLY A 189 -16.41 13.84 0.89
N LEU A 190 -15.30 14.55 1.15
CA LEU A 190 -14.24 14.75 0.15
C LEU A 190 -13.57 13.43 -0.20
N ARG A 191 -13.30 13.25 -1.48
CA ARG A 191 -12.67 12.05 -2.05
C ARG A 191 -11.25 12.35 -2.50
N PHE A 192 -10.33 11.47 -2.13
CA PHE A 192 -8.93 11.56 -2.52
C PHE A 192 -8.40 10.20 -2.99
N PRO A 193 -7.39 10.18 -3.88
CA PRO A 193 -6.74 8.93 -4.23
C PRO A 193 -6.00 8.32 -3.04
N PRO A 194 -6.33 7.09 -2.59
CA PRO A 194 -5.70 6.48 -1.43
C PRO A 194 -4.18 6.38 -1.55
N LYS A 195 -3.67 6.12 -2.77
CA LYS A 195 -2.24 6.05 -3.05
C LYS A 195 -1.56 7.42 -2.96
N LYS A 196 -2.22 8.52 -3.38
CA LYS A 196 -1.67 9.88 -3.23
C LYS A 196 -1.55 10.24 -1.75
N VAL A 197 -2.62 10.01 -0.99
CA VAL A 197 -2.65 10.29 0.46
C VAL A 197 -1.55 9.51 1.17
N PHE A 198 -1.47 8.20 0.95
CA PHE A 198 -0.47 7.38 1.64
C PHE A 198 0.96 7.69 1.15
N GLY A 199 1.15 8.05 -0.12
CA GLY A 199 2.43 8.50 -0.66
C GLY A 199 2.97 9.70 0.09
N LEU A 200 2.18 10.77 0.20
CA LEU A 200 2.55 11.98 0.94
C LEU A 200 2.82 11.72 2.43
N ALA A 201 1.98 10.90 3.07
CA ALA A 201 2.17 10.52 4.47
C ALA A 201 3.50 9.78 4.67
N LEU A 202 3.90 8.98 3.69
CA LEU A 202 5.13 8.21 3.70
C LEU A 202 6.37 9.08 3.46
N GLU A 203 6.28 10.10 2.59
CA GLU A 203 7.33 11.13 2.45
C GLU A 203 7.59 11.85 3.77
N GLN A 204 6.51 12.24 4.46
CA GLN A 204 6.59 12.92 5.74
C GLN A 204 7.19 12.04 6.84
N ALA A 205 6.80 10.77 6.91
CA ALA A 205 7.26 9.86 7.94
C ALA A 205 8.73 9.41 7.77
N LEU A 206 9.20 9.33 6.52
CA LEU A 206 10.52 8.75 6.20
C LEU A 206 11.54 9.76 5.66
N GLY A 207 11.11 10.97 5.29
CA GLY A 207 11.98 11.98 4.67
C GLY A 207 12.49 11.55 3.28
N ILE A 208 11.70 10.76 2.56
CA ILE A 208 12.02 10.29 1.21
C ILE A 208 11.08 10.92 0.19
N GLU A 209 11.47 10.87 -1.09
CA GLU A 209 10.52 11.07 -2.18
C GLU A 209 9.77 9.76 -2.45
N ALA A 210 8.44 9.77 -2.45
CA ALA A 210 7.65 8.56 -2.57
C ALA A 210 7.22 8.31 -4.02
N PHE A 211 7.20 7.03 -4.41
CA PHE A 211 6.79 6.59 -5.74
C PHE A 211 5.82 5.40 -5.65
N PRO A 212 4.98 5.15 -6.68
CA PRO A 212 4.07 4.00 -6.70
C PRO A 212 4.74 2.63 -6.56
N SER A 213 6.03 2.51 -6.87
CA SER A 213 6.80 1.27 -6.69
C SER A 213 7.15 0.97 -5.22
N HIS A 214 7.11 1.98 -4.34
CA HIS A 214 7.47 1.83 -2.92
C HIS A 214 6.48 0.97 -2.14
N PHE A 215 5.20 0.97 -2.49
CA PHE A 215 4.19 0.22 -1.76
C PHE A 215 3.03 -0.20 -2.67
N SER A 216 2.31 -1.25 -2.26
CA SER A 216 1.04 -1.63 -2.90
C SER A 216 -0.13 -1.08 -2.11
N ALA A 217 -1.26 -0.89 -2.79
CA ALA A 217 -2.50 -0.43 -2.16
C ALA A 217 -3.63 -1.41 -2.41
N GLY A 218 -4.42 -1.71 -1.38
CA GLY A 218 -5.48 -2.70 -1.37
C GLY A 218 -5.79 -3.20 0.04
N TRP A 219 -6.92 -3.88 0.23
CA TRP A 219 -7.50 -4.28 1.52
C TRP A 219 -6.60 -5.14 2.43
N SER A 220 -5.57 -5.79 1.89
CA SER A 220 -4.57 -6.56 2.65
C SER A 220 -3.22 -5.87 2.79
N GLN A 221 -3.09 -4.65 2.29
CA GLN A 221 -1.83 -3.90 2.26
C GLN A 221 -1.75 -2.93 3.44
N PRO A 222 -0.54 -2.69 4.02
CA PRO A 222 -0.36 -1.74 5.11
C PRO A 222 -0.95 -0.36 4.83
N SER A 223 -0.86 0.10 3.58
CA SER A 223 -1.39 1.40 3.15
C SER A 223 -2.89 1.56 3.45
N PHE A 224 -3.76 0.64 3.04
CA PHE A 224 -5.21 0.77 3.30
C PHE A 224 -5.53 0.58 4.78
N MET A 225 -4.90 -0.39 5.45
CA MET A 225 -5.11 -0.61 6.88
C MET A 225 -4.77 0.63 7.70
N LEU A 226 -3.66 1.30 7.39
CA LEU A 226 -3.22 2.50 8.10
C LEU A 226 -4.16 3.69 7.83
N LEU A 227 -4.59 3.89 6.58
CA LEU A 227 -5.59 4.92 6.24
C LEU A 227 -6.91 4.71 7.00
N GLN A 228 -7.39 3.46 7.10
CA GLN A 228 -8.60 3.13 7.86
C GLN A 228 -8.41 3.30 9.36
N SER A 229 -7.26 2.91 9.91
CA SER A 229 -6.94 3.11 11.32
C SER A 229 -6.83 4.58 11.72
N ALA A 230 -6.52 5.46 10.74
CA ALA A 230 -6.53 6.91 10.90
C ALA A 230 -7.94 7.52 10.78
N GLY A 231 -8.99 6.70 10.64
CA GLY A 231 -10.39 7.15 10.63
C GLY A 231 -10.94 7.51 9.25
N TYR A 232 -10.29 7.11 8.16
CA TYR A 232 -10.75 7.36 6.79
C TYR A 232 -11.42 6.13 6.17
N GLU A 233 -12.54 6.33 5.47
CA GLU A 233 -13.20 5.24 4.75
C GLU A 233 -12.60 5.07 3.36
N ILE A 234 -12.54 3.83 2.85
CA ILE A 234 -12.14 3.55 1.47
C ILE A 234 -13.31 2.89 0.75
N VAL A 235 -13.82 3.55 -0.29
CA VAL A 235 -14.98 3.09 -1.08
C VAL A 235 -14.57 2.77 -2.50
N LYS A 236 -15.30 1.88 -3.18
CA LYS A 236 -15.10 1.66 -4.62
C LYS A 236 -15.52 2.92 -5.40
N LYS A 237 -14.79 3.21 -6.48
CA LYS A 237 -15.10 4.34 -7.35
C LYS A 237 -16.51 4.19 -7.93
N GLY A 238 -17.30 5.26 -7.86
CA GLY A 238 -18.68 5.27 -8.35
C GLY A 238 -19.74 4.67 -7.42
N MET A 239 -19.37 4.11 -6.25
CA MET A 239 -20.39 3.84 -5.22
C MET A 239 -20.85 5.16 -4.61
N PRO A 240 -22.16 5.42 -4.56
CA PRO A 240 -22.69 6.52 -3.77
C PRO A 240 -22.30 6.27 -2.32
N VAL A 241 -21.58 7.22 -1.74
CA VAL A 241 -21.43 7.31 -0.29
C VAL A 241 -22.75 7.89 0.18
N ALA A 242 -23.50 7.14 1.00
CA ALA A 242 -24.84 7.46 1.54
C ALA A 242 -25.46 8.77 1.00
N GLY A 243 -26.37 8.67 0.02
CA GLY A 243 -27.03 9.85 -0.56
C GLY A 243 -28.00 9.65 -1.74
N GLU A 244 -28.23 8.45 -2.28
CA GLU A 244 -29.09 8.27 -3.47
C GLU A 244 -29.97 6.99 -3.40
N LEU A 245 -31.31 7.16 -3.29
CA LEU A 245 -32.46 6.25 -3.63
C LEU A 245 -33.32 5.57 -2.50
N PRO A 246 -34.65 5.32 -2.73
CA PRO A 246 -35.78 5.52 -1.77
C PRO A 246 -36.45 4.26 -1.11
N GLU A 247 -37.51 4.48 -0.31
CA GLU A 247 -37.71 3.97 1.08
C GLU A 247 -38.72 2.83 1.38
N ASP A 248 -39.46 2.24 0.45
CA ASP A 248 -40.79 1.68 0.84
C ASP A 248 -40.93 0.24 1.43
N GLU A 249 -39.90 -0.58 1.68
CA GLU A 249 -40.15 -2.02 1.99
C GLU A 249 -39.58 -2.65 3.29
N ALA A 250 -39.07 -1.91 4.29
CA ALA A 250 -38.30 -2.54 5.40
C ALA A 250 -38.89 -2.46 6.83
N SER A 251 -40.22 -2.42 7.02
CA SER A 251 -40.84 -2.34 8.37
C SER A 251 -41.28 -3.68 8.99
N ALA A 252 -40.47 -4.74 8.92
CA ALA A 252 -40.82 -5.98 9.63
C ALA A 252 -39.59 -6.72 10.20
N ARG A 253 -39.41 -6.60 11.54
CA ARG A 253 -38.91 -7.61 12.52
C ARG A 253 -37.95 -7.01 13.56
N LEU A 254 -38.41 -6.89 14.81
CA LEU A 254 -37.60 -6.68 16.02
C LEU A 254 -37.75 -7.92 16.94
N PRO A 255 -36.68 -8.41 17.61
CA PRO A 255 -36.79 -9.45 18.64
C PRO A 255 -36.91 -8.88 20.07
N SER A 256 -37.52 -9.67 20.97
CA SER A 256 -37.89 -9.32 22.35
C SER A 256 -36.79 -9.52 23.39
N ALA A 257 -36.96 -8.87 24.54
CA ALA A 257 -36.05 -8.88 25.68
C ALA A 257 -36.23 -10.13 26.57
N ASP A 258 -35.32 -11.09 26.45
CA ASP A 258 -34.73 -11.84 27.57
C ASP A 258 -33.63 -12.76 27.02
N ASP A 259 -32.35 -12.51 27.35
CA ASP A 259 -31.33 -13.57 27.45
C ASP A 259 -30.04 -13.03 28.10
N ASP A 260 -29.89 -13.28 29.41
CA ASP A 260 -28.59 -13.26 30.09
C ASP A 260 -27.83 -14.52 29.70
N ARG A 261 -26.76 -14.39 28.90
CA ARG A 261 -25.63 -15.35 28.84
C ARG A 261 -24.48 -14.78 28.02
N ARG A 262 -23.25 -15.04 28.47
CA ARG A 262 -21.98 -14.65 27.84
C ARG A 262 -21.90 -15.05 26.36
N TRP A 263 -21.28 -14.21 25.53
CA TRP A 263 -21.02 -14.50 24.11
C TRP A 263 -19.54 -14.38 23.75
N VAL A 264 -19.11 -15.26 22.85
CA VAL A 264 -17.80 -15.26 22.19
C VAL A 264 -17.73 -14.02 21.30
N GLU A 265 -16.77 -13.14 21.58
CA GLU A 265 -16.49 -11.96 20.78
C GLU A 265 -15.80 -12.38 19.47
N GLY A 266 -16.33 -11.97 18.31
CA GLY A 266 -15.64 -12.13 17.03
C GLY A 266 -16.43 -12.69 15.84
N ASP A 267 -17.74 -12.92 15.94
CA ASP A 267 -18.53 -13.27 14.74
C ASP A 267 -19.06 -11.99 14.08
N PRO A 268 -18.65 -11.64 12.84
CA PRO A 268 -19.10 -10.43 12.18
C PRO A 268 -20.58 -10.56 11.81
N LYS A 269 -21.46 -10.06 12.68
CA LYS A 269 -22.86 -9.79 12.33
C LYS A 269 -22.97 -8.47 11.59
N ARG A 270 -23.58 -8.51 10.41
CA ARG A 270 -24.09 -7.31 9.74
C ARG A 270 -25.25 -6.75 10.56
N VAL A 271 -25.09 -5.54 11.07
CA VAL A 271 -26.16 -4.77 11.72
C VAL A 271 -26.30 -3.44 10.97
N SER A 272 -27.43 -3.25 10.30
CA SER A 272 -27.79 -1.98 9.67
C SER A 272 -28.45 -1.08 10.71
N HIS A 273 -27.76 -0.01 11.14
CA HIS A 273 -28.36 1.06 11.93
C HIS A 273 -28.78 2.21 11.00
N ILE A 274 -30.08 2.38 10.76
CA ILE A 274 -30.65 3.62 10.23
C ILE A 274 -30.83 4.58 11.42
N ARG A 275 -30.35 5.82 11.30
CA ARG A 275 -30.57 6.91 12.26
C ARG A 275 -31.02 8.13 11.47
N ARG A 276 -32.16 8.73 11.85
CA ARG A 276 -32.71 9.96 11.26
C ARG A 276 -31.61 11.01 11.02
N GLU A 277 -31.63 11.58 9.83
CA GLU A 277 -30.66 12.57 9.35
C GLU A 277 -30.49 13.73 10.33
N ARG A 278 -29.23 13.98 10.71
CA ARG A 278 -28.79 15.22 11.33
C ARG A 278 -28.01 15.97 10.25
N ALA A 279 -28.29 17.26 10.05
CA ALA A 279 -27.52 18.09 9.13
C ALA A 279 -26.03 18.09 9.55
N HIS A 280 -25.21 17.25 8.90
CA HIS A 280 -23.83 16.98 9.32
C HIS A 280 -22.90 18.21 9.24
N GLY A 281 -23.25 19.23 8.46
CA GLY A 281 -22.52 20.51 8.40
C GLY A 281 -22.74 21.41 9.62
N LEU A 282 -23.92 21.34 10.22
CA LEU A 282 -24.34 22.26 11.26
C LEU A 282 -23.53 22.10 12.56
N ALA A 283 -23.13 20.86 12.88
CA ALA A 283 -22.28 20.57 14.02
C ALA A 283 -20.85 21.11 13.84
N ARG A 284 -20.33 21.04 12.61
CA ARG A 284 -19.01 21.56 12.25
C ARG A 284 -19.01 23.09 12.28
N ASP A 285 -20.03 23.71 11.70
CA ASP A 285 -20.16 25.18 11.63
C ASP A 285 -20.37 25.79 13.00
N LYS A 286 -21.12 25.12 13.89
CA LYS A 286 -21.25 25.51 15.30
C LYS A 286 -19.91 25.48 16.04
N LYS A 287 -19.14 24.38 15.92
CA LYS A 287 -17.81 24.27 16.54
C LYS A 287 -16.87 25.35 16.02
N ALA A 288 -16.84 25.57 14.71
CA ALA A 288 -16.03 26.63 14.10
C ALA A 288 -16.44 28.02 14.59
N ALA A 289 -17.74 28.32 14.64
CA ALA A 289 -18.26 29.60 15.12
C ALA A 289 -17.91 29.85 16.60
N VAL A 290 -18.03 28.83 17.46
CA VAL A 290 -17.66 28.93 18.88
C VAL A 290 -16.15 29.12 19.06
N LEU A 291 -15.34 28.38 18.31
CA LEU A 291 -13.88 28.51 18.35
C LEU A 291 -13.42 29.90 17.87
N VAL A 292 -14.02 30.44 16.81
CA VAL A 292 -13.74 31.80 16.32
C VAL A 292 -14.17 32.88 17.32
N ALA A 293 -15.33 32.71 17.95
CA ALA A 293 -15.87 33.71 18.88
C ALA A 293 -15.16 33.72 20.25
N THR A 294 -14.71 32.55 20.73
CA THR A 294 -14.22 32.40 22.11
C THR A 294 -12.77 31.95 22.23
N GLY A 295 -12.14 31.54 21.12
CA GLY A 295 -10.77 31.02 21.10
C GLY A 295 -10.61 29.62 21.71
N ARG A 296 -11.69 28.99 22.18
CA ARG A 296 -11.67 27.68 22.84
C ARG A 296 -12.91 26.85 22.52
N LEU A 297 -12.82 25.53 22.72
CA LEU A 297 -13.96 24.62 22.65
C LEU A 297 -14.17 23.98 24.02
N ALA A 298 -15.22 24.42 24.71
CA ALA A 298 -15.59 23.90 26.02
C ALA A 298 -17.07 23.49 26.03
N CYS A 299 -17.41 22.51 26.86
CA CYS A 299 -18.79 22.14 27.11
C CYS A 299 -19.54 23.32 27.76
N GLU A 300 -20.69 23.70 27.20
CA GLU A 300 -21.51 24.82 27.69
C GLU A 300 -22.15 24.53 29.06
N GLU A 301 -22.25 23.26 29.46
CA GLU A 301 -22.86 22.83 30.73
C GLU A 301 -21.83 22.67 31.86
N CYS A 302 -20.76 21.91 31.63
CA CYS A 302 -19.78 21.56 32.67
C CYS A 302 -18.40 22.21 32.48
N GLY A 303 -18.20 22.97 31.41
CA GLY A 303 -16.93 23.63 31.11
C GLY A 303 -15.81 22.71 30.65
N PHE A 304 -16.08 21.41 30.41
CA PHE A 304 -15.05 20.45 29.97
C PHE A 304 -14.37 20.90 28.67
N GLU A 305 -13.05 21.06 28.73
CA GLU A 305 -12.20 21.45 27.61
C GLU A 305 -11.18 20.33 27.30
N PRO A 306 -11.34 19.63 26.16
CA PRO A 306 -10.45 18.53 25.77
C PRO A 306 -8.99 18.94 25.62
N ALA A 307 -8.74 20.12 25.05
CA ALA A 307 -7.38 20.65 24.82
C ALA A 307 -6.60 20.86 26.13
N VAL A 308 -7.29 21.30 27.18
CA VAL A 308 -6.68 21.55 28.50
C VAL A 308 -6.39 20.23 29.22
N THR A 309 -7.30 19.25 29.09
CA THR A 309 -7.22 17.99 29.84
C THR A 309 -6.31 16.96 29.17
N HIS A 310 -6.27 16.93 27.84
CA HIS A 310 -5.61 15.88 27.05
C HIS A 310 -4.56 16.43 26.07
N GLY A 311 -4.39 17.75 26.00
CA GLY A 311 -3.46 18.43 25.10
C GLY A 311 -4.11 18.91 23.80
N ALA A 312 -3.45 19.87 23.15
CA ALA A 312 -4.00 20.62 22.02
C ALA A 312 -4.44 19.76 20.81
N ALA A 313 -3.86 18.56 20.64
CA ALA A 313 -4.24 17.61 19.60
C ALA A 313 -5.68 17.07 19.72
N PHE A 314 -6.30 17.23 20.90
CA PHE A 314 -7.63 16.70 21.20
C PHE A 314 -8.69 17.80 21.24
N LEU A 315 -8.44 18.98 20.68
CA LEU A 315 -9.22 20.22 20.83
C LEU A 315 -10.76 20.04 20.84
N ASP A 316 -11.32 19.21 19.96
CA ASP A 316 -12.76 18.97 19.89
C ASP A 316 -13.18 17.54 20.27
N ALA A 317 -12.23 16.71 20.71
CA ALA A 317 -12.44 15.32 21.04
C ALA A 317 -13.38 15.17 22.24
N GLY A 318 -14.46 14.42 22.06
CA GLY A 318 -15.47 14.23 23.09
C GLY A 318 -16.45 15.39 23.26
N LEU A 319 -16.43 16.41 22.37
CA LEU A 319 -17.46 17.46 22.28
C LEU A 319 -18.40 17.19 21.11
N GLU A 320 -19.70 17.17 21.41
CA GLU A 320 -20.80 16.87 20.51
C GLU A 320 -21.77 18.05 20.43
N VAL A 321 -22.42 18.24 19.28
CA VAL A 321 -23.42 19.30 19.10
C VAL A 321 -24.81 18.75 19.36
N HIS A 322 -25.45 19.32 20.36
CA HIS A 322 -26.80 19.00 20.79
C HIS A 322 -27.81 19.99 20.20
N HIS A 323 -28.97 19.51 19.77
CA HIS A 323 -30.07 20.39 19.34
C HIS A 323 -30.94 20.70 20.56
N LYS A 324 -31.15 21.98 20.86
CA LYS A 324 -31.98 22.42 21.99
C LYS A 324 -33.44 22.01 21.81
N ILE A 325 -33.90 21.98 20.55
CA ILE A 325 -35.20 21.43 20.17
C ILE A 325 -34.96 20.04 19.54
N PRO A 326 -35.55 18.96 20.08
CA PRO A 326 -35.40 17.63 19.48
C PRO A 326 -35.93 17.60 18.05
N LEU A 327 -35.15 17.03 17.13
CA LEU A 327 -35.53 16.89 15.72
C LEU A 327 -36.84 16.11 15.51
N SER A 328 -37.27 15.30 16.48
CA SER A 328 -38.57 14.61 16.44
C SER A 328 -39.77 15.55 16.51
N ASP A 329 -39.56 16.76 17.04
CA ASP A 329 -40.60 17.73 17.34
C ASP A 329 -40.62 18.86 16.30
N LEU A 330 -39.70 18.81 15.32
CA LEU A 330 -39.60 19.77 14.24
C LEU A 330 -40.34 19.26 12.99
N PRO A 331 -41.18 20.09 12.34
CA PRO A 331 -41.79 19.75 11.06
C PRO A 331 -40.75 19.42 9.98
N PRO A 332 -41.05 18.52 9.03
CA PRO A 332 -40.18 18.26 7.88
C PRO A 332 -39.86 19.56 7.12
N GLY A 333 -38.58 19.78 6.81
CA GLY A 333 -38.11 20.99 6.10
C GLY A 333 -37.80 22.20 7.00
N SER A 334 -37.86 22.06 8.33
CA SER A 334 -37.52 23.14 9.25
C SER A 334 -36.04 23.52 9.18
N ALA A 335 -35.74 24.81 8.95
CA ALA A 335 -34.39 25.33 9.02
C ALA A 335 -33.91 25.41 10.48
N THR A 336 -32.70 24.92 10.75
CA THR A 336 -32.07 24.98 12.09
C THR A 336 -30.95 26.01 12.08
N ALA A 337 -30.98 26.97 13.01
CA ALA A 337 -29.93 27.99 13.12
C ALA A 337 -28.84 27.57 14.12
N ILE A 338 -27.67 28.22 14.04
CA ILE A 338 -26.52 27.95 14.94
C ILE A 338 -26.85 28.26 16.42
N SER A 339 -27.81 29.16 16.68
CA SER A 339 -28.32 29.49 18.01
C SER A 339 -29.07 28.34 18.68
N ASP A 340 -29.64 27.45 17.87
CA ASP A 340 -30.52 26.35 18.31
C ASP A 340 -29.73 25.11 18.75
N LEU A 341 -28.40 25.27 18.80
CA LEU A 341 -27.44 24.24 19.08
C LEU A 341 -26.61 24.59 20.31
N ALA A 342 -26.26 23.58 21.07
CA ALA A 342 -25.35 23.66 22.21
C ALA A 342 -24.18 22.70 22.03
N LEU A 343 -22.98 23.12 22.45
CA LEU A 343 -21.80 22.26 22.48
C LEU A 343 -21.69 21.56 23.83
N LEU A 344 -21.87 20.24 23.87
CA LEU A 344 -21.86 19.44 25.09
C LEU A 344 -20.80 18.34 25.03
N CYS A 345 -20.20 17.96 26.16
CA CYS A 345 -19.34 16.78 26.19
C CYS A 345 -20.18 15.50 26.06
N ALA A 346 -19.55 14.39 25.66
CA ALA A 346 -20.22 13.10 25.47
C ALA A 346 -21.05 12.63 26.67
N THR A 347 -20.65 13.01 27.90
CA THR A 347 -21.37 12.69 29.13
C THR A 347 -22.60 13.59 29.33
N CYS A 348 -22.42 14.91 29.30
CA CYS A 348 -23.53 15.87 29.44
C CYS A 348 -24.56 15.70 28.32
N HIS A 349 -24.10 15.40 27.11
CA HIS A 349 -24.97 15.14 25.96
C HIS A 349 -25.91 13.94 26.19
N ARG A 350 -25.40 12.84 26.76
CA ARG A 350 -26.19 11.65 27.10
C ARG A 350 -27.19 11.93 28.22
N ILE A 351 -26.77 12.68 29.24
CA ILE A 351 -27.65 13.06 30.36
C ILE A 351 -28.80 13.93 29.87
N GLU A 352 -28.53 14.90 28.99
CA GLU A 352 -29.56 15.80 28.48
C GLU A 352 -30.60 15.07 27.62
N HIS A 353 -30.16 14.17 26.74
CA HIS A 353 -31.08 13.29 26.01
C HIS A 353 -31.96 12.42 26.94
N ARG A 354 -31.43 12.01 28.10
CA ARG A 354 -32.19 11.25 29.10
C ARG A 354 -33.23 12.13 29.81
N LYS A 355 -32.89 13.37 30.17
CA LYS A 355 -33.86 14.34 30.74
C LYS A 355 -35.01 14.62 29.78
N ILE A 356 -34.72 14.86 28.50
CA ILE A 356 -35.72 15.09 27.45
C ILE A 356 -36.64 13.87 27.30
N LYS A 357 -36.08 12.64 27.32
CA LYS A 357 -36.89 11.42 27.22
C LYS A 357 -37.81 11.25 28.43
N LEU A 358 -37.33 11.52 29.64
CA LEU A 358 -38.12 11.43 30.87
C LEU A 358 -39.26 12.47 30.90
N ALA A 359 -39.00 13.70 30.46
CA ALA A 359 -40.00 14.76 30.37
C ALA A 359 -41.12 14.44 29.37
N LYS A 360 -40.82 13.72 28.28
CA LYS A 360 -41.83 13.26 27.30
C LYS A 360 -42.69 12.08 27.77
N THR A 361 -42.21 11.29 28.72
CA THR A 361 -42.94 10.14 29.29
C THR A 361 -43.72 10.46 30.56
N GLY A 362 -43.57 11.66 31.11
CA GLY A 362 -44.23 12.10 32.35
C GLY A 362 -45.33 13.16 32.16
N GLY A 363 -45.79 13.36 30.93
CA GLY A 363 -46.86 14.30 30.56
C GLY A 363 -48.12 13.58 30.10
#